data_AF-S7Q1K5-F1
#
_entry.id   AF-S7Q1K5-F1
#
_cell.length_a   1.000
_cell.length_b   1.000
_cell.length_c   1.000
_cell.angle_alpha   90.00
_cell.angle_beta   90.00
_cell.angle_gamma   90.00
#
_symmetry.space_group_name_H-M   'P 1'
#
loop_
_entity.id
_entity.type
_entity.pdbx_description
1 polymer ?
#
loop_
_entity_poly.entity_id
_entity_poly.type
_entity_poly.pdbx_seq_one_letter_code
_entity_poly.pdbx_strand_id
1 'polypeptide(L)'
;MKKLAARDFEDILQCAYPCFEGLLPSPHNEHVLDVLYLLAEWHALAKLRMHTDTSLQLLDSATTALGKKLRSFKSGTCAAFDTRETERECAARARADARRQAGSGAANPSSAATASGRRHRTLNLQRYKLHALGDYVDTIRCLGTTDSYSTQTVRRELSLLLAHCGNDDSVRTRASNCQSEL
;
A
#
# COMPACT_ATOMS: atom_id res chain seq x y z
N MET A 1 -7.24 9.36 7.92
CA MET A 1 -6.94 8.04 8.49
C MET A 1 -5.54 8.09 9.09
N LYS A 2 -5.38 7.90 10.40
CA LYS A 2 -4.07 7.80 11.08
C LYS A 2 -3.95 6.41 11.69
N LYS A 3 -2.76 5.81 11.62
CA LYS A 3 -2.43 4.51 12.24
C LYS A 3 -3.21 3.29 11.70
N LEU A 4 -3.56 3.28 10.40
CA LEU A 4 -4.09 2.07 9.79
C LEU A 4 -2.95 1.10 9.44
N ALA A 5 -3.12 -0.16 9.81
CA ALA A 5 -2.30 -1.26 9.35
C ALA A 5 -2.70 -1.66 7.92
N ALA A 6 -1.85 -2.45 7.26
CA ALA A 6 -2.13 -2.93 5.90
C ALA A 6 -3.46 -3.72 5.81
N ARG A 7 -3.78 -4.51 6.84
CA ARG A 7 -5.04 -5.27 6.95
C ARG A 7 -6.26 -4.35 6.94
N ASP A 8 -6.22 -3.21 7.62
CA ASP A 8 -7.36 -2.30 7.66
C ASP A 8 -7.71 -1.75 6.27
N PHE A 9 -6.70 -1.49 5.43
CA PHE A 9 -6.94 -1.03 4.05
C PHE A 9 -7.56 -2.12 3.17
N GLU A 10 -7.15 -3.37 3.37
CA GLU A 10 -7.74 -4.53 2.69
C GLU A 10 -9.20 -4.72 3.09
N ASP A 11 -9.51 -4.68 4.39
CA ASP A 11 -10.87 -4.84 4.89
C ASP A 11 -11.79 -3.72 4.37
N ILE A 12 -11.28 -2.48 4.34
CA ILE A 12 -11.99 -1.35 3.73
C ILE A 12 -12.25 -1.61 2.24
N LEU A 13 -11.25 -2.08 1.49
CA LEU A 13 -11.40 -2.34 0.06
C LEU A 13 -12.46 -3.41 -0.22
N GLN A 14 -12.46 -4.50 0.56
CA GLN A 14 -13.43 -5.59 0.42
C GLN A 14 -14.86 -5.14 0.72
N CYS A 15 -15.03 -4.22 1.68
CA CYS A 15 -16.36 -3.72 2.07
C CYS A 15 -16.82 -2.47 1.30
N ALA A 16 -15.95 -1.86 0.49
CA ALA A 16 -16.23 -0.55 -0.11
C ALA A 16 -17.31 -0.61 -1.18
N TYR A 17 -17.37 -1.67 -1.99
CA TYR A 17 -18.25 -1.76 -3.17
C TYR A 17 -19.72 -1.34 -2.89
N PRO A 18 -20.43 -1.96 -1.93
CA PRO A 18 -21.83 -1.58 -1.64
C PRO A 18 -21.99 -0.15 -1.14
N CYS A 19 -20.96 0.46 -0.54
CA CYS A 19 -21.03 1.85 -0.05
C CYS A 19 -21.04 2.88 -1.19
N PHE A 20 -20.60 2.50 -2.39
CA PHE A 20 -20.53 3.38 -3.55
C PHE A 20 -21.63 3.09 -4.57
N GLU A 21 -22.47 2.07 -4.37
CA GLU A 21 -23.55 1.73 -5.29
C GLU A 21 -24.65 2.81 -5.26
N GLY A 22 -24.94 3.41 -6.41
CA GLY A 22 -25.93 4.49 -6.54
C GLY A 22 -25.51 5.82 -5.89
N LEU A 23 -24.27 5.93 -5.40
CA LEU A 23 -23.81 7.14 -4.71
C LEU A 23 -23.57 8.30 -5.67
N LEU A 24 -23.10 8.02 -6.89
CA LEU A 24 -22.78 9.02 -7.90
C LEU A 24 -23.77 8.95 -9.07
N PRO A 25 -23.93 10.03 -9.85
CA PRO A 25 -24.68 9.96 -11.10
C PRO A 25 -23.94 9.10 -12.14
N SER A 26 -24.70 8.43 -13.01
CA SER A 26 -24.16 7.78 -14.21
C SER A 26 -23.52 8.83 -15.14
N PRO A 27 -22.37 8.55 -15.79
CA PRO A 27 -21.65 7.26 -15.82
C PRO A 27 -20.58 7.11 -14.71
N HIS A 28 -20.44 8.10 -13.82
CA HIS A 28 -19.33 8.12 -12.86
C HIS A 28 -19.43 7.04 -11.79
N ASN A 29 -20.65 6.65 -11.41
CA ASN A 29 -20.89 5.55 -10.50
C ASN A 29 -20.30 4.23 -11.03
N GLU A 30 -20.61 3.91 -12.29
CA GLU A 30 -20.13 2.71 -12.97
C GLU A 30 -18.59 2.70 -13.00
N HIS A 31 -17.97 3.84 -13.33
CA HIS A 31 -16.50 3.95 -13.32
C HIS A 31 -15.89 3.70 -11.94
N VAL A 32 -16.51 4.19 -10.86
CA VAL A 32 -16.01 3.96 -9.49
C VAL A 32 -16.17 2.50 -9.11
N LEU A 33 -17.35 1.91 -9.36
CA LEU A 33 -17.62 0.50 -9.05
C LEU A 33 -16.69 -0.44 -9.83
N ASP A 34 -16.45 -0.17 -11.12
CA ASP A 34 -15.50 -0.94 -11.94
C ASP A 34 -14.09 -0.92 -11.35
N VAL A 35 -13.61 0.25 -10.94
CA VAL A 35 -12.27 0.40 -10.34
C VAL A 35 -12.20 -0.31 -8.98
N LEU A 36 -13.24 -0.20 -8.15
CA LEU A 36 -13.29 -0.89 -6.85
C LEU A 36 -13.32 -2.41 -7.02
N TYR A 37 -14.12 -2.92 -7.94
CA TYR A 37 -14.18 -4.34 -8.26
C TYR A 37 -12.83 -4.88 -8.72
N LEU A 38 -12.21 -4.22 -9.71
CA LEU A 38 -10.91 -4.65 -10.24
C LEU A 38 -9.79 -4.55 -9.20
N LEU A 39 -9.82 -3.55 -8.31
CA LEU A 39 -8.87 -3.46 -7.20
C LEU A 39 -9.04 -4.63 -6.23
N ALA A 40 -10.28 -4.99 -5.89
CA ALA A 40 -10.57 -6.11 -5.00
C ALA A 40 -10.18 -7.46 -5.64
N GLU A 41 -10.51 -7.67 -6.91
CA GLU A 41 -10.12 -8.85 -7.69
C GLU A 41 -8.59 -8.97 -7.78
N TRP A 42 -7.92 -7.90 -8.21
CA TRP A 42 -6.46 -7.87 -8.30
C TRP A 42 -5.80 -8.17 -6.95
N HIS A 43 -6.31 -7.57 -5.87
CA HIS A 43 -5.78 -7.79 -4.52
C HIS A 43 -6.00 -9.23 -4.06
N ALA A 44 -7.17 -9.83 -4.32
CA ALA A 44 -7.44 -11.22 -3.98
C ALA A 44 -6.49 -12.18 -4.72
N LEU A 45 -6.27 -11.95 -6.02
CA LEU A 45 -5.36 -12.73 -6.85
C LEU A 45 -3.89 -12.58 -6.39
N ALA A 46 -3.44 -11.35 -6.13
CA ALA A 46 -2.07 -11.07 -5.71
C ALA A 46 -1.73 -11.67 -4.34
N LYS A 47 -2.73 -12.01 -3.53
CA LYS A 47 -2.58 -12.51 -2.16
C LYS A 47 -2.83 -14.01 -2.01
N LEU A 48 -2.98 -14.73 -3.13
CA LEU A 48 -3.07 -16.19 -3.08
C LEU A 48 -1.80 -16.78 -2.47
N ARG A 49 -1.97 -17.75 -1.56
CA ARG A 49 -0.84 -18.47 -0.93
C ARG A 49 -0.18 -19.48 -1.85
N MET A 50 -0.83 -19.78 -2.97
CA MET A 50 -0.34 -20.69 -3.99
C MET A 50 -0.77 -20.15 -5.34
N HIS A 51 0.20 -20.01 -6.24
CA HIS A 51 -0.05 -19.60 -7.61
C HIS A 51 0.05 -20.81 -8.56
N THR A 52 -0.85 -20.84 -9.52
CA THR A 52 -0.77 -21.71 -10.69
C THR A 52 -0.57 -20.83 -11.92
N ASP A 53 -0.19 -21.41 -13.06
CA ASP A 53 -0.08 -20.64 -14.30
C ASP A 53 -1.38 -19.91 -14.64
N THR A 54 -2.52 -20.55 -14.37
CA THR A 54 -3.85 -19.94 -14.56
C THR A 54 -4.08 -18.75 -13.63
N SER A 55 -3.76 -18.85 -12.34
CA SER A 55 -3.97 -17.71 -11.42
C SER A 55 -3.02 -16.54 -11.72
N LEU A 56 -1.81 -16.82 -12.22
CA LEU A 56 -0.89 -15.79 -12.70
C LEU A 56 -1.39 -15.11 -13.97
N GLN A 57 -1.98 -15.85 -14.92
CA GLN A 57 -2.62 -15.28 -16.10
C GLN A 57 -3.82 -14.41 -15.74
N LEU A 58 -4.61 -14.82 -14.75
CA LEU A 58 -5.71 -14.01 -14.21
C LEU A 58 -5.18 -12.73 -13.56
N LEU A 59 -4.11 -12.81 -12.76
CA LEU A 59 -3.50 -11.64 -12.13
C LEU A 59 -2.97 -10.65 -13.18
N ASP A 60 -2.31 -11.13 -14.23
CA ASP A 60 -1.83 -10.29 -15.34
C ASP A 60 -2.98 -9.59 -16.07
N SER A 61 -4.04 -10.36 -16.37
CA SER A 61 -5.26 -9.85 -17.01
C SER A 61 -5.95 -8.78 -16.15
N ALA A 62 -6.11 -9.05 -14.85
CA ALA A 62 -6.67 -8.11 -13.88
C ALA A 62 -5.82 -6.84 -13.77
N THR A 63 -4.49 -6.97 -13.78
CA THR A 63 -3.56 -5.82 -13.76
C THR A 63 -3.76 -4.93 -14.99
N THR A 64 -3.85 -5.54 -16.16
CA THR A 64 -4.10 -4.84 -17.43
C THR A 64 -5.47 -4.14 -17.43
N ALA A 65 -6.52 -4.84 -16.98
CA ALA A 65 -7.86 -4.29 -16.88
C ALA A 65 -7.93 -3.11 -15.89
N LEU A 66 -7.33 -3.27 -14.71
CA LEU A 66 -7.24 -2.23 -13.69
C LEU A 66 -6.54 -0.98 -14.22
N GLY A 67 -5.41 -1.13 -14.92
CA GLY A 67 -4.71 -0.01 -15.55
C GLY A 67 -5.57 0.73 -16.58
N LYS A 68 -6.35 0.01 -17.40
CA LYS A 68 -7.28 0.61 -18.37
C LYS A 68 -8.41 1.38 -17.67
N LYS A 69 -9.03 0.81 -16.64
CA LYS A 69 -10.10 1.47 -15.89
C LYS A 69 -9.60 2.67 -15.08
N LEU A 70 -8.40 2.62 -14.49
CA LEU A 70 -7.79 3.77 -13.81
C LEU A 70 -7.53 4.95 -14.77
N ARG A 71 -7.07 4.67 -16.01
CA ARG A 71 -6.90 5.72 -17.04
C ARG A 71 -8.24 6.31 -17.48
N SER A 72 -9.26 5.48 -17.63
CA SER A 72 -10.62 5.92 -17.98
C SER A 72 -11.25 6.73 -16.85
N PHE A 73 -11.10 6.29 -15.60
CA PHE A 73 -11.55 7.01 -14.42
C PHE A 73 -10.88 8.38 -14.29
N LYS A 74 -9.56 8.48 -14.51
CA LYS A 74 -8.85 9.75 -14.50
C LYS A 74 -9.33 10.72 -15.60
N SER A 75 -9.50 10.22 -16.82
CA SER A 75 -9.86 11.07 -17.97
C SER A 75 -11.34 11.48 -17.97
N GLY A 76 -12.24 10.57 -17.59
CA GLY A 76 -13.68 10.83 -17.54
C GLY A 76 -14.13 11.40 -16.20
N THR A 77 -13.97 10.63 -15.12
CA THR A 77 -14.53 10.99 -13.81
C THR A 77 -13.75 12.10 -13.13
N CYS A 78 -12.41 12.01 -13.01
CA CYS A 78 -11.66 13.08 -12.33
C CYS A 78 -11.71 14.43 -13.06
N ALA A 79 -11.99 14.45 -14.38
CA ALA A 79 -12.16 15.69 -15.12
C ALA A 79 -13.53 16.37 -14.85
N ALA A 80 -14.55 15.59 -14.47
CA ALA A 80 -15.90 16.08 -14.21
C ALA A 80 -16.08 16.69 -12.80
N PHE A 81 -15.23 16.34 -11.83
CA PHE A 81 -15.34 16.80 -10.44
C PHE A 81 -14.18 17.73 -10.07
N ASP A 82 -14.49 18.91 -9.51
CA ASP A 82 -13.45 19.81 -8.96
C ASP A 82 -12.98 19.32 -7.58
N THR A 83 -12.06 18.36 -7.58
CA THR A 83 -11.45 17.83 -6.37
C THR A 83 -10.31 18.73 -5.89
N ARG A 84 -10.39 19.20 -4.64
CA ARG A 84 -9.43 20.13 -4.01
C ARG A 84 -8.82 19.48 -2.77
N GLU A 85 -7.60 19.90 -2.41
CA GLU A 85 -6.98 19.54 -1.11
C GLU A 85 -7.97 19.73 0.03
N THR A 86 -7.93 18.91 1.06
CA THR A 86 -8.67 19.21 2.31
C THR A 86 -8.06 20.41 3.02
N GLU A 87 -8.81 21.06 3.90
CA GLU A 87 -8.29 22.16 4.73
C GLU A 87 -7.07 21.74 5.55
N ARG A 88 -7.11 20.50 6.08
CA ARG A 88 -6.01 19.91 6.85
C ARG A 88 -4.74 19.75 6.01
N GLU A 89 -4.87 19.30 4.76
CA GLU A 89 -3.73 19.17 3.82
C GLU A 89 -3.18 20.53 3.41
N CYS A 90 -4.06 21.50 3.11
CA CYS A 90 -3.69 22.86 2.78
C CYS A 90 -2.90 23.52 3.93
N ALA A 91 -3.40 23.40 5.16
CA ALA A 91 -2.71 23.92 6.35
C ALA A 91 -1.37 23.19 6.61
N ALA A 92 -1.32 21.88 6.41
CA ALA A 92 -0.08 21.12 6.54
C ALA A 92 0.99 21.56 5.52
N ARG A 93 0.59 21.80 4.27
CA ARG A 93 1.45 22.35 3.22
C ARG A 93 1.96 23.75 3.59
N ALA A 94 1.09 24.66 4.01
CA ALA A 94 1.48 26.01 4.42
C ALA A 94 2.52 25.99 5.55
N ARG A 95 2.34 25.13 6.56
CA ARG A 95 3.34 24.94 7.63
C ARG A 95 4.67 24.38 7.11
N ALA A 96 4.64 23.46 6.15
CA ALA A 96 5.86 22.89 5.56
C ALA A 96 6.61 23.94 4.72
N ASP A 97 5.89 24.75 3.94
CA ASP A 97 6.47 25.81 3.12
C ASP A 97 7.09 26.91 4.00
N ALA A 98 6.42 27.31 5.09
CA ALA A 98 6.97 28.25 6.07
C ALA A 98 8.25 27.71 6.75
N ARG A 99 8.30 26.41 7.09
CA ARG A 99 9.51 25.77 7.64
C ARG A 99 10.67 25.75 6.65
N ARG A 100 10.39 25.52 5.36
CA ARG A 100 11.41 25.56 4.29
C ARG A 100 11.97 26.97 4.11
N GLN A 101 11.10 27.97 4.11
CA GLN A 101 11.50 29.39 4.01
C GLN A 101 12.31 29.85 5.23
N ALA A 102 11.98 29.39 6.43
CA ALA A 102 12.76 29.70 7.64
C ALA A 102 14.16 29.04 7.64
N GLY A 103 14.35 27.93 6.93
CA GLY A 103 15.64 27.23 6.81
C GLY A 103 16.53 27.73 5.65
N SER A 104 15.95 28.41 4.65
CA SER A 104 16.69 29.05 3.57
C SER A 104 16.79 30.55 3.85
N GLY A 105 17.94 31.06 4.31
CA GLY A 105 18.16 32.48 4.63
C GLY A 105 18.01 33.49 3.48
N ALA A 106 17.35 33.13 2.37
CA ALA A 106 17.00 34.01 1.27
C ALA A 106 15.53 34.44 1.40
N ALA A 107 15.30 35.55 2.08
CA ALA A 107 14.03 36.27 2.02
C ALA A 107 13.92 36.95 0.65
N ASN A 108 13.35 36.27 -0.34
CA ASN A 108 12.99 36.89 -1.60
C ASN A 108 11.54 37.43 -1.48
N PRO A 109 11.33 38.76 -1.39
CA PRO A 109 10.04 39.34 -1.01
C PRO A 109 8.97 39.24 -2.12
N SER A 110 9.34 38.77 -3.31
CA SER A 110 8.44 38.64 -4.47
C SER A 110 7.59 37.36 -4.50
N SER A 111 7.70 36.48 -3.50
CA SER A 111 6.87 35.26 -3.41
C SER A 111 5.98 35.18 -2.16
N ALA A 112 5.93 36.26 -1.36
CA ALA A 112 5.17 36.33 -0.12
C ALA A 112 3.67 36.62 -0.28
N ALA A 113 3.13 36.57 -1.50
CA ALA A 113 1.72 36.86 -1.76
C ALA A 113 1.11 35.87 -2.76
N THR A 114 0.97 34.62 -2.33
CA THR A 114 -0.34 34.00 -2.48
C THR A 114 -0.50 33.06 -1.30
N ALA A 115 -1.37 33.42 -0.36
CA ALA A 115 -2.09 32.42 0.44
C ALA A 115 -2.93 31.61 -0.56
N SER A 116 -2.25 30.77 -1.35
CA SER A 116 -2.84 29.96 -2.41
C SER A 116 -3.78 29.02 -1.68
N GLY A 117 -5.08 29.29 -1.86
CA GLY A 117 -6.15 28.45 -1.35
C GLY A 117 -5.98 26.99 -1.74
N ARG A 118 -6.95 26.17 -1.34
CA ARG A 118 -6.94 24.71 -1.55
C ARG A 118 -6.60 24.40 -3.02
N ARG A 119 -5.46 23.73 -3.25
CA ARG A 119 -5.00 23.43 -4.60
C ARG A 119 -5.88 22.35 -5.22
N HIS A 120 -6.09 22.41 -6.53
CA HIS A 120 -6.76 21.34 -7.26
C HIS A 120 -5.91 20.06 -7.17
N ARG A 121 -6.58 18.92 -7.01
CA ARG A 121 -5.97 17.61 -6.79
C ARG A 121 -6.65 16.58 -7.68
N THR A 122 -5.91 16.10 -8.67
CA THR A 122 -6.32 15.00 -9.55
C THR A 122 -5.54 13.73 -9.24
N LEU A 123 -6.06 12.58 -9.67
CA LEU A 123 -5.40 11.28 -9.55
C LEU A 123 -4.08 11.29 -10.34
N ASN A 124 -2.96 11.06 -9.64
CA ASN A 124 -1.65 10.92 -10.27
C ASN A 124 -1.35 9.45 -10.54
N LEU A 125 -1.35 9.09 -11.83
CA LEU A 125 -1.06 7.72 -12.30
C LEU A 125 0.44 7.40 -12.43
N GLN A 126 1.33 8.40 -12.39
CA GLN A 126 2.78 8.24 -12.52
C GLN A 126 3.45 7.88 -11.18
N ARG A 127 2.69 7.30 -10.25
CA ARG A 127 3.21 6.91 -8.94
C ARG A 127 3.82 5.53 -9.05
N TYR A 128 4.99 5.35 -8.43
CA TYR A 128 5.67 4.04 -8.34
C TYR A 128 4.72 2.90 -7.97
N LYS A 129 3.83 3.12 -6.99
CA LYS A 129 2.86 2.11 -6.53
C LYS A 129 1.98 1.54 -7.65
N LEU A 130 1.66 2.34 -8.67
CA LEU A 130 0.84 1.89 -9.80
C LEU A 130 1.66 1.14 -10.85
N HIS A 131 2.91 1.55 -11.07
CA HIS A 131 3.83 0.85 -11.97
C HIS A 131 4.21 -0.51 -11.39
N ALA A 132 4.48 -0.56 -10.09
CA ALA A 132 4.81 -1.77 -9.36
C ALA A 132 3.73 -2.86 -9.46
N LEU A 133 2.46 -2.53 -9.75
CA LEU A 133 1.40 -3.52 -9.95
C LEU A 133 1.69 -4.46 -11.13
N GLY A 134 2.33 -3.95 -12.19
CA GLY A 134 2.73 -4.74 -13.36
C GLY A 134 3.82 -5.77 -13.04
N ASP A 135 4.69 -5.45 -12.08
CA ASP A 135 5.83 -6.28 -11.74
C ASP A 135 5.46 -7.47 -10.84
N TYR A 136 4.22 -7.54 -10.32
CA TYR A 136 3.80 -8.59 -9.38
C TYR A 136 3.90 -9.98 -9.99
N VAL A 137 3.42 -10.17 -11.21
CA VAL A 137 3.39 -11.50 -11.85
C VAL A 137 4.80 -12.04 -12.03
N ASP A 138 5.70 -11.21 -12.57
CA ASP A 138 7.11 -11.57 -12.77
C ASP A 138 7.83 -11.80 -11.44
N THR A 139 7.54 -10.97 -10.44
CA THR A 139 8.09 -11.13 -9.09
C THR A 139 7.66 -12.46 -8.48
N ILE A 140 6.37 -12.83 -8.60
CA ILE A 140 5.85 -14.10 -8.07
C ILE A 140 6.46 -15.30 -8.80
N ARG A 141 6.65 -15.21 -10.12
CA ARG A 141 7.33 -16.26 -10.90
C ARG A 141 8.78 -16.46 -10.49
N CYS A 142 9.51 -15.36 -10.25
CA CYS A 142 10.93 -15.42 -9.94
C CYS A 142 11.22 -15.81 -8.48
N LEU A 143 10.41 -15.30 -7.54
CA LEU A 143 10.75 -15.33 -6.11
C LEU A 143 9.75 -16.12 -5.26
N GLY A 144 8.56 -16.45 -5.79
CA GLY A 144 7.46 -17.06 -5.05
C GLY A 144 6.46 -16.05 -4.48
N THR A 145 5.54 -16.52 -3.64
CA THR A 145 4.45 -15.72 -3.10
C THR A 145 4.94 -14.64 -2.13
N THR A 146 4.34 -13.45 -2.18
CA THR A 146 4.73 -12.31 -1.34
C THR A 146 4.33 -12.41 0.13
N ASP A 147 3.56 -13.43 0.52
CA ASP A 147 3.09 -13.63 1.89
C ASP A 147 4.17 -14.13 2.86
N SER A 148 5.28 -14.65 2.33
CA SER A 148 6.32 -15.36 3.10
C SER A 148 7.60 -14.56 3.38
N TYR A 149 7.73 -13.31 2.88
CA TYR A 149 8.97 -12.53 3.04
C TYR A 149 9.15 -11.82 4.39
N SER A 150 8.26 -12.03 5.36
CA SER A 150 8.41 -11.39 6.67
C SER A 150 9.51 -12.05 7.50
N THR A 151 10.58 -11.31 7.77
CA THR A 151 11.62 -11.70 8.74
C THR A 151 11.07 -11.87 10.16
N GLN A 152 9.86 -11.37 10.44
CA GLN A 152 9.16 -11.61 11.69
C GLN A 152 8.68 -13.06 11.80
N THR A 153 8.23 -13.67 10.70
CA THR A 153 7.83 -15.08 10.65
C THR A 153 9.03 -15.97 10.98
N VAL A 154 10.17 -15.74 10.31
CA VAL A 154 11.42 -16.49 10.59
C VAL A 154 11.91 -16.26 12.03
N ARG A 155 11.84 -15.02 12.54
CA ARG A 155 12.21 -14.72 13.94
C ARG A 155 11.31 -15.42 14.96
N ARG A 156 10.01 -15.51 14.69
CA ARG A 156 9.04 -16.16 15.60
C ARG A 156 9.26 -17.67 15.64
N GLU A 157 9.53 -18.29 14.50
CA GLU A 157 9.92 -19.70 14.40
C GLU A 157 11.27 -19.96 15.09
N LEU A 158 12.28 -19.13 14.87
CA LEU A 158 13.56 -19.24 15.57
C LEU A 158 13.42 -19.05 17.08
N SER A 159 12.57 -18.11 17.52
CA SER A 159 12.27 -17.89 18.93
C SER A 159 11.53 -19.09 19.56
N LEU A 160 10.64 -19.74 18.82
CA LEU A 160 9.93 -20.94 19.29
C LEU A 160 10.87 -22.16 19.33
N LEU A 161 11.76 -22.31 18.35
CA LEU A 161 12.80 -23.35 18.34
C LEU A 161 13.81 -23.16 19.48
N LEU A 162 14.26 -21.94 19.73
CA LEU A 162 15.12 -21.63 20.89
C LEU A 162 14.40 -21.84 22.22
N ALA A 163 13.08 -21.58 22.29
CA ALA A 163 12.27 -21.88 23.48
C ALA A 163 12.04 -23.39 23.67
N HIS A 164 11.95 -24.17 22.58
CA HIS A 164 11.88 -25.64 22.66
C HIS A 164 13.24 -26.25 23.04
N CYS A 165 14.35 -25.78 22.47
CA CYS A 165 15.70 -26.20 22.88
C CYS A 165 16.05 -25.77 24.31
N GLY A 166 15.43 -24.70 24.83
CA GLY A 166 15.63 -24.23 26.20
C GLY A 166 14.87 -25.02 27.28
N ASN A 167 13.98 -25.95 26.90
CA ASN A 167 13.18 -26.76 27.81
C ASN A 167 13.62 -28.23 27.89
N ASP A 168 14.67 -28.63 27.15
CA ASP A 168 15.34 -29.92 27.33
C ASP A 168 16.42 -29.79 28.42
N ASP A 169 16.03 -30.05 29.66
CA ASP A 169 16.90 -30.08 30.86
C ASP A 169 18.06 -31.12 30.78
N SER A 170 18.18 -31.88 29.69
CA SER A 170 19.26 -32.85 29.49
C SER A 170 20.61 -32.22 29.10
N VAL A 171 20.64 -30.99 28.59
CA VAL A 171 21.91 -30.38 28.10
C VAL A 171 22.60 -29.53 29.17
N ARG A 172 21.85 -29.08 30.20
CA ARG A 172 22.39 -28.17 31.22
C ARG A 172 23.41 -28.83 32.16
N THR A 173 23.35 -30.15 32.31
CA THR A 173 24.23 -30.90 33.23
C THR A 173 25.58 -31.30 32.62
N ARG A 174 25.80 -31.11 31.31
CA ARG A 174 27.11 -31.41 30.67
C ARG A 174 28.03 -30.20 30.51
N ALA A 175 27.52 -28.98 30.66
CA ALA A 175 28.33 -27.78 30.54
C ALA A 175 29.01 -27.35 31.85
N SER A 176 28.53 -27.83 33.01
CA SER A 176 29.11 -27.48 34.32
C SER A 176 30.30 -28.35 34.75
N ASN A 177 30.56 -29.46 34.06
CA ASN A 177 31.63 -30.42 34.42
C ASN A 177 32.91 -30.29 33.56
N CYS A 178 33.02 -29.26 32.73
CA CYS A 178 34.17 -29.06 31.84
C CYS A 178 34.97 -27.77 32.13
N GLN A 179 34.77 -27.16 33.31
CA GLN A 179 35.54 -26.00 33.80
C GLN A 179 36.37 -26.30 35.06
N SER A 180 36.53 -27.58 35.43
CA SER A 180 37.39 -27.98 36.55
C SER A 180 38.65 -28.76 36.14
N GLU A 181 38.90 -28.96 34.85
CA GLU A 181 40.20 -29.44 34.34
C GLU A 181 40.66 -28.58 33.16
N LEU A 182 41.21 -27.41 33.50
CA LEU A 182 42.33 -26.70 32.85
C LEU A 182 42.64 -25.43 33.64
#